data_AF-A0A967SYP3-F1
#
_entry.id   AF-A0A967SYP3-F1
#
_cell.length_a   1.000
_cell.length_b   1.000
_cell.length_c   1.000
_cell.angle_alpha   90.00
_cell.angle_beta   90.00
_cell.angle_gamma   90.00
#
_symmetry.space_group_name_H-M   'P 1'
#
loop_
_entity.id
_entity.type
_entity.pdbx_description
1 polymer ?
#
loop_
_entity_poly.entity_id
_entity_poly.type
_entity_poly.pdbx_seq_one_letter_code
_entity_poly.pdbx_strand_id
1 'polypeptide(L)'
;YLPKDESTIDREAFKAHLAQVLPEYMVPAFVVELKEIPYTPSGKVDVKALPKPDINIGISDEAVEYSTETEMRLADIWSRLFGINNISR
;
A
#
# COMPACT_ATOMS: atom_id res chain seq x y z
N TYR A 1 7.60 17.23 6.32
CA TYR A 1 7.71 15.96 7.05
C TYR A 1 8.62 15.00 6.27
N LEU A 2 9.91 15.31 6.19
CA LEU A 2 10.93 14.30 5.87
C LEU A 2 11.77 14.21 7.14
N PRO A 3 11.76 13.08 7.88
CA PRO A 3 12.68 12.91 8.97
C PRO A 3 14.09 12.99 8.40
N LYS A 4 14.94 13.80 9.04
CA LYS A 4 16.31 14.07 8.60
C LYS A 4 17.30 13.01 9.10
N ASP A 5 16.80 11.91 9.65
CA ASP A 5 17.56 10.81 10.24
C ASP A 5 17.08 9.48 9.65
N GLU A 6 17.94 8.46 9.70
CA GLU A 6 17.73 7.05 9.28
C GLU A 6 16.57 6.32 10.01
N SER A 7 15.59 7.05 10.52
CA SER A 7 14.35 6.53 11.09
C SER A 7 13.40 6.15 9.95
N THR A 8 13.02 4.87 9.92
CA THR A 8 11.99 4.29 9.05
C THR A 8 10.78 5.21 8.89
N ILE A 9 10.41 5.54 7.65
CA ILE A 9 9.25 6.39 7.36
C ILE A 9 7.96 5.69 7.84
N ASP A 10 7.23 6.34 8.75
CA ASP A 10 5.88 5.93 9.12
C ASP A 10 4.89 6.25 7.98
N ARG A 11 4.57 5.21 7.21
CA ARG A 11 3.73 5.29 6.01
C ARG A 11 2.27 5.58 6.37
N GLU A 12 1.78 5.12 7.51
CA GLU A 12 0.40 5.33 7.94
C GLU A 12 0.20 6.78 8.37
N ALA A 13 1.11 7.32 9.18
CA ALA A 13 1.09 8.72 9.56
C ALA A 13 1.16 9.65 8.33
N PHE A 14 1.97 9.29 7.32
CA PHE A 14 2.06 10.04 6.08
C PHE A 14 0.74 10.04 5.29
N LYS A 15 0.10 8.88 5.12
CA LYS A 15 -1.22 8.78 4.46
C LYS A 15 -2.30 9.54 5.24
N ALA A 16 -2.31 9.42 6.56
CA ALA A 16 -3.26 10.13 7.42
C ALA A 16 -3.13 11.66 7.27
N HIS A 17 -1.90 12.16 7.16
CA HIS A 17 -1.66 13.58 6.89
C HIS A 17 -2.18 14.00 5.51
N LEU A 18 -1.93 13.19 4.47
CA LEU A 18 -2.45 13.47 3.11
C LEU A 18 -3.99 13.51 3.08
N ALA A 19 -4.65 12.60 3.79
CA ALA A 19 -6.11 12.53 3.86
C ALA A 19 -6.77 13.76 4.51
N GLN A 20 -6.02 14.56 5.29
CA GLN A 20 -6.53 15.80 5.87
C GLN A 20 -6.60 16.95 4.85
N VAL A 21 -5.81 16.88 3.79
CA VAL A 21 -5.63 17.99 2.82
C VAL A 21 -6.00 17.60 1.39
N LEU A 22 -6.15 16.31 1.10
CA LEU A 22 -6.52 15.76 -0.20
C LEU A 22 -7.84 15.01 -0.11
N PRO A 23 -8.67 15.04 -1.18
CA PRO A 23 -9.77 14.10 -1.33
C PRO A 23 -9.29 12.65 -1.29
N GLU A 24 -10.15 11.74 -0.84
CA GLU A 24 -9.82 10.31 -0.64
C GLU A 24 -9.19 9.66 -1.89
N TYR A 25 -9.73 9.95 -3.08
CA TYR A 25 -9.24 9.39 -4.34
C TYR A 25 -7.85 9.91 -4.78
N MET A 26 -7.29 10.90 -4.09
CA MET A 26 -5.94 11.41 -4.32
C MET A 26 -4.92 10.88 -3.30
N VAL A 27 -5.37 10.16 -2.25
CA VAL A 27 -4.48 9.54 -1.28
C VAL A 27 -3.86 8.28 -1.92
N PRO A 28 -2.52 8.17 -2.01
CA PRO A 28 -1.89 7.03 -2.66
C PRO A 28 -2.15 5.70 -1.94
N ALA A 29 -2.50 4.67 -2.71
CA ALA A 29 -2.65 3.31 -2.19
C ALA A 29 -1.32 2.76 -1.62
N PHE A 30 -0.18 3.09 -2.23
CA PHE A 30 1.14 2.62 -1.82
C PHE A 30 2.12 3.80 -1.67
N VAL A 31 3.00 3.69 -0.69
CA VAL A 31 4.10 4.63 -0.44
C VAL A 31 5.39 3.83 -0.42
N VAL A 32 6.21 4.01 -1.45
CA VAL A 32 7.48 3.27 -1.63
C VAL A 32 8.62 4.23 -1.36
N GLU A 33 9.50 3.86 -0.43
CA GLU A 33 10.70 4.62 -0.13
C GLU A 33 11.76 4.38 -1.20
N LEU A 34 12.35 5.45 -1.72
CA LEU A 34 13.40 5.42 -2.72
C LEU A 34 14.66 6.07 -2.13
N LYS A 35 15.80 5.41 -2.30
CA LYS A 35 17.10 6.01 -1.95
C LYS A 35 17.43 7.20 -2.85
N GLU A 36 17.06 7.10 -4.12
CA GLU A 36 17.23 8.14 -5.12
C GLU A 36 16.13 8.07 -6.18
N ILE A 37 15.86 9.19 -6.84
CA ILE A 37 14.89 9.25 -7.94
C ILE A 37 15.62 8.80 -9.22
N PRO A 38 15.11 7.78 -9.94
CA PRO A 38 15.71 7.37 -11.20
C PRO A 38 15.42 8.41 -12.30
N TYR A 39 16.44 8.74 -13.08
CA TYR A 39 16.33 9.68 -14.19
C TYR A 39 16.76 9.04 -15.51
N THR A 40 16.12 9.45 -16.61
CA THR A 40 16.56 9.15 -17.97
C THR A 40 17.86 9.91 -18.30
N PRO A 41 18.60 9.53 -19.36
CA PRO A 41 19.76 10.30 -19.81
C PRO A 41 19.47 11.77 -20.15
N SER A 42 18.20 12.07 -20.47
CA SER A 42 17.71 13.43 -20.71
C SER A 42 17.30 14.20 -19.44
N GLY A 43 17.47 13.61 -18.26
CA GLY A 43 17.18 14.23 -16.96
C GLY A 43 15.70 14.22 -16.54
N LYS A 44 14.83 13.50 -17.26
CA LYS A 44 13.42 13.31 -16.84
C LYS A 44 13.34 12.15 -15.85
N VAL A 45 12.34 12.14 -14.98
CA VAL A 45 12.09 10.97 -14.11
C VAL A 45 11.81 9.75 -14.99
N ASP A 46 12.55 8.68 -14.77
CA ASP A 46 12.32 7.41 -15.44
C ASP A 46 11.25 6.62 -14.68
N VAL A 47 9.99 6.86 -15.04
CA VAL A 47 8.83 6.21 -14.42
C VAL A 47 8.88 4.68 -14.58
N LYS A 48 9.54 4.16 -15.62
CA LYS A 48 9.64 2.72 -15.85
C LYS A 48 10.66 2.04 -14.93
N ALA A 49 11.64 2.81 -14.46
CA ALA A 49 12.65 2.35 -13.52
C ALA A 49 12.20 2.44 -12.06
N LEU A 50 11.02 3.02 -11.78
CA LEU A 50 10.47 3.04 -10.44
C LEU A 50 10.16 1.60 -9.97
N PRO A 51 10.52 1.24 -8.73
CA PRO A 51 10.21 -0.07 -8.18
C PRO A 51 8.69 -0.24 -8.07
N LYS A 52 8.24 -1.47 -8.34
CA LYS A 52 6.84 -1.82 -8.10
C LYS A 52 6.59 -1.85 -6.59
N PRO A 53 5.44 -1.33 -6.12
CA PRO A 53 5.05 -1.52 -4.74
C PRO A 53 4.90 -3.02 -4.46
N ASP A 54 5.45 -3.47 -3.33
CA ASP A 54 5.16 -4.80 -2.83
C ASP A 54 3.74 -4.76 -2.24
N ILE A 55 2.85 -5.55 -2.84
CA ILE A 55 1.43 -5.62 -2.47
C ILE A 55 1.21 -6.23 -1.09
N ASN A 56 2.22 -6.88 -0.52
CA ASN A 56 2.17 -7.40 0.84
C ASN A 56 2.47 -6.32 1.89
N ILE A 57 2.93 -5.12 1.47
CA ILE A 57 3.19 -4.01 2.39
C ILE A 57 1.87 -3.53 2.98
N GLY A 58 1.67 -3.78 4.27
CA GLY A 58 0.46 -3.39 5.02
C GLY A 58 -0.48 -4.55 5.34
N ILE A 59 -0.18 -5.76 4.89
CA ILE A 59 -0.79 -6.98 5.42
C ILE A 59 -0.04 -7.29 6.72
N SER A 60 -0.68 -7.10 7.87
CA SER A 60 -0.13 -7.59 9.13
C SER A 60 -0.08 -9.12 9.06
N ASP A 61 1.03 -9.74 9.49
CA ASP A 61 1.14 -11.20 9.62
C ASP A 61 0.08 -11.79 10.58
N GLU A 62 -0.57 -10.94 11.37
CA GLU A 62 -1.82 -11.25 12.06
C GLU A 62 -2.97 -11.33 11.04
N ALA A 63 -3.05 -12.45 10.32
CA ALA A 63 -4.27 -12.84 9.64
C ALA A 63 -5.38 -12.99 10.69
N VAL A 64 -6.24 -11.97 10.80
CA VAL A 64 -7.42 -12.03 11.67
C VAL A 64 -8.39 -13.02 11.05
N GLU A 65 -8.67 -14.11 11.76
CA GLU A 65 -9.65 -15.11 11.33
C GLU A 65 -11.05 -14.50 11.20
N TYR A 66 -11.83 -15.02 10.26
CA TYR A 66 -13.23 -14.65 10.09
C TYR A 66 -14.01 -15.01 11.35
N SER A 67 -14.61 -14.00 11.98
CA SER A 67 -15.29 -14.16 13.26
C SER A 67 -16.79 -14.42 13.10
N THR A 68 -17.36 -14.10 11.93
CA THR A 68 -18.81 -14.18 11.69
C THR A 68 -19.18 -14.93 10.42
N GLU A 69 -20.41 -15.46 10.38
CA GLU A 69 -20.97 -16.14 9.20
C GLU A 69 -21.03 -15.21 7.97
N THR A 70 -21.32 -13.93 8.18
CA THR A 70 -21.37 -12.94 7.10
C THR A 70 -19.98 -12.70 6.50
N GLU A 71 -18.95 -12.58 7.33
CA GLU A 71 -17.56 -12.43 6.87
C GLU A 71 -17.12 -13.64 6.05
N MET A 72 -17.42 -14.87 6.51
CA MET A 72 -17.12 -16.09 5.76
C MET A 72 -17.82 -16.14 4.39
N ARG A 73 -19.09 -15.72 4.32
CA ARG A 73 -19.84 -15.66 3.05
C ARG A 73 -19.24 -14.61 2.10
N LEU A 74 -18.85 -13.45 2.61
CA LEU A 74 -18.18 -12.42 1.80
C LEU A 74 -16.83 -12.93 1.28
N ALA A 75 -16.03 -13.57 2.13
CA ALA A 75 -14.76 -14.17 1.75
C ALA A 75 -14.91 -15.20 0.63
N ASP A 76 -15.94 -16.06 0.68
CA ASP A 76 -16.24 -17.03 -0.37
C ASP A 76 -16.60 -16.34 -1.70
N ILE A 77 -17.42 -15.29 -1.66
CA ILE A 77 -17.77 -14.51 -2.86
C ILE A 77 -16.53 -13.89 -3.48
N TRP A 78 -15.71 -13.21 -2.68
CA TRP A 78 -14.49 -12.56 -3.16
C TRP A 78 -13.45 -13.56 -3.66
N SER A 79 -13.30 -14.71 -2.99
CA SER A 79 -12.38 -15.78 -3.39
C SER A 79 -12.74 -16.32 -4.77
N ARG A 80 -14.05 -16.51 -5.03
CA ARG A 80 -14.55 -16.92 -6.34
C ARG A 80 -14.37 -15.85 -7.41
N LEU A 81 -14.55 -14.57 -7.07
CA LEU A 81 -14.42 -13.46 -8.03
C LEU A 81 -12.96 -13.25 -8.47
N PHE A 82 -12.03 -13.31 -7.52
CA PHE A 82 -10.62 -13.00 -7.76
C PHE A 82 -9.74 -14.24 -7.98
N GLY A 83 -10.26 -15.45 -7.76
CA GLY A 83 -9.51 -16.70 -7.93
C GLY A 83 -8.37 -16.88 -6.93
N ILE A 84 -8.45 -16.24 -5.77
CA ILE A 84 -7.48 -16.31 -4.68
C ILE A 84 -8.05 -17.10 -3.50
N ASN A 85 -7.24 -17.99 -2.91
CA ASN A 85 -7.70 -18.91 -1.86
C ASN A 85 -7.60 -18.34 -0.44
N ASN A 86 -6.84 -17.26 -0.26
CA ASN A 86 -6.59 -16.67 1.04
C ASN A 86 -6.92 -15.18 0.98
N ILE A 87 -8.13 -14.87 1.41
CA ILE A 87 -8.55 -13.50 1.67
C ILE A 87 -8.36 -13.30 3.17
N SER A 88 -7.69 -12.22 3.56
CA SER A 88 -7.62 -11.79 4.95
C SER A 88 -8.72 -10.76 5.21
N ARG A 89 -9.01 -10.50 6.49
CA ARG A 89 -9.76 -9.30 6.88
C ARG A 89 -9.07 -8.03 6.41
#